data_AF-A0A959T662-F1
#
_entry.id   AF-A0A959T662-F1
#
_cell.length_a   1.000
_cell.length_b   1.000
_cell.length_c   1.000
_cell.angle_alpha   90.00
_cell.angle_beta   90.00
_cell.angle_gamma   90.00
#
_symmetry.space_group_name_H-M   'P 1'
#
loop_
_entity.id
_entity.type
_entity.pdbx_description
1 polymer ?
#
loop_
_entity_poly.entity_id
_entity_poly.type
_entity_poly.pdbx_seq_one_letter_code
_entity_poly.pdbx_strand_id
1 'polypeptide(L)' 'MEFMVRSAPNVLYELISTPSGFSEWYCDDVNVKRDRYTFMWDGEEETALLIGQKRGEVVLCRLF' A
#
# COMPACT_ATOMS: atom_id res chain seq x y z
N MET A 1 0.01 -14.99 7.61
CA MET A 1 0.28 -15.74 6.36
C MET A 1 1.54 -15.17 5.75
N GLU A 2 2.46 -16.00 5.30
CA GLU A 2 3.70 -15.56 4.64
C GLU A 2 3.73 -16.17 3.23
N PHE A 3 4.15 -15.38 2.24
CA PHE A 3 4.17 -15.78 0.84
C PHE A 3 5.53 -15.49 0.21
N MET A 4 6.03 -16.43 -0.58
CA MET A 4 7.26 -16.24 -1.34
C MET A 4 6.93 -15.61 -2.70
N VAL A 5 7.41 -14.39 -2.94
CA VAL A 5 7.21 -13.66 -4.20
C VAL A 5 8.51 -13.64 -4.99
N ARG A 6 8.47 -14.05 -6.27
CA ARG A 6 9.61 -13.96 -7.19
C ARG A 6 9.63 -12.58 -7.86
N SER A 7 10.16 -11.59 -7.15
CA SER A 7 10.31 -10.23 -7.66
C SER A 7 11.62 -9.62 -7.15
N ALA A 8 12.14 -8.62 -7.86
CA ALA A 8 13.23 -7.81 -7.33
C ALA A 8 12.73 -7.03 -6.09
N PRO A 9 13.49 -6.96 -4.99
CA PRO A 9 13.04 -6.32 -3.75
C PRO A 9 12.54 -4.89 -3.93
N ASN A 10 13.17 -4.12 -4.82
CA ASN A 10 12.77 -2.75 -5.12
C ASN A 10 11.40 -2.68 -5.81
N VAL A 11 11.12 -3.59 -6.74
CA VAL A 11 9.83 -3.65 -7.45
C VAL A 11 8.72 -4.04 -6.48
N LEU A 12 8.97 -5.04 -5.63
CA LEU A 12 8.02 -5.41 -4.59
C LEU A 12 7.75 -4.25 -3.63
N TYR A 13 8.80 -3.55 -3.22
CA TYR A 13 8.68 -2.40 -2.35
C TYR A 13 7.85 -1.29 -3.01
N GLU A 14 8.10 -0.96 -4.29
CA GLU A 14 7.32 0.03 -5.03
C GLU A 14 5.83 -0.34 -5.10
N LEU A 15 5.51 -1.61 -5.36
CA LEU A 15 4.13 -2.10 -5.36
C LEU A 15 3.46 -1.83 -4.01
N ILE A 16 4.10 -2.16 -2.89
CA ILE A 16 3.47 -2.07 -1.55
C ILE A 16 3.67 -0.72 -0.83
N SER A 17 4.25 0.28 -1.47
CA SER A 17 4.61 1.55 -0.82
C SER A 17 4.19 2.80 -1.58
N THR A 18 3.74 2.65 -2.83
CA THR A 18 3.33 3.76 -3.67
C THR A 18 1.84 3.68 -4.01
N PRO A 19 1.17 4.83 -4.21
CA PRO A 19 -0.23 4.86 -4.63
C PRO A 19 -0.47 4.05 -5.90
N SER A 20 0.37 4.25 -6.92
CA SER A 20 0.31 3.52 -8.19
C SER A 20 0.45 2.02 -8.00
N GLY A 21 1.38 1.61 -7.12
CA GLY A 21 1.52 0.22 -6.74
C GLY A 21 0.22 -0.33 -6.16
N PHE A 22 -0.32 0.29 -5.11
CA PHE A 22 -1.56 -0.18 -4.49
C PHE A 22 -2.73 -0.28 -5.47
N SER A 23 -2.89 0.67 -6.40
CA SER A 23 -3.92 0.60 -7.44
C SER A 23 -3.70 -0.52 -8.47
N GLU A 24 -2.47 -1.01 -8.63
CA GLU A 24 -2.16 -2.10 -9.56
C GLU A 24 -2.43 -3.49 -8.97
N TRP A 25 -2.26 -3.68 -7.65
CA TRP A 25 -2.30 -5.02 -7.04
C TRP A 25 -3.26 -5.18 -5.85
N TYR A 26 -3.81 -4.09 -5.29
CA TYR A 26 -4.58 -4.12 -4.04
C TYR A 26 -5.99 -3.51 -4.14
N CYS A 27 -6.16 -2.39 -4.83
CA CYS A 27 -7.43 -1.66 -4.92
C CYS A 27 -7.67 -1.06 -6.31
N ASP A 28 -8.89 -0.59 -6.59
CA ASP A 28 -9.20 0.05 -7.88
C ASP A 28 -8.56 1.43 -7.97
N ASP A 29 -8.64 2.20 -6.88
CA ASP A 29 -8.03 3.51 -6.77
C ASP A 29 -7.61 3.79 -5.32
N VAL A 30 -6.59 4.63 -5.15
CA VAL A 30 -6.10 5.05 -3.84
C VAL A 30 -5.80 6.54 -3.83
N ASN A 31 -6.39 7.22 -2.87
CA ASN A 31 -6.12 8.63 -2.63
C ASN A 31 -5.18 8.79 -1.44
N VAL A 32 -4.11 9.57 -1.61
CA VAL A 32 -3.16 9.84 -0.55
C VAL A 32 -3.23 11.31 -0.15
N LYS A 33 -3.60 11.55 1.10
CA LYS A 33 -3.60 12.88 1.71
C LYS A 33 -2.72 12.87 2.94
N ARG A 34 -1.54 13.49 2.81
CA ARG A 34 -0.48 13.51 3.83
C ARG A 34 -0.03 12.10 4.20
N ASP A 35 -0.47 11.62 5.37
CA ASP A 35 -0.18 10.33 5.97
C ASP A 35 -1.38 9.37 5.92
N ARG A 36 -2.52 9.79 5.36
CA ARG A 36 -3.69 8.92 5.15
C ARG A 36 -3.75 8.39 3.72
N TYR A 37 -3.98 7.09 3.62
CA TYR A 37 -4.25 6.34 2.39
C TYR A 37 -5.71 5.94 2.42
N THR A 38 -6.50 6.36 1.45
CA THR A 38 -7.90 5.96 1.28
C THR A 38 -7.99 5.06 0.06
N PHE A 39 -8.18 3.78 0.29
CA PHE A 39 -8.34 2.75 -0.72
C PHE A 39 -9.82 2.63 -1.09
N MET A 40 -10.10 2.47 -2.38
CA MET A 40 -11.45 2.41 -2.94
C MET A 40 -11.62 1.11 -3.73
N TRP A 41 -12.73 0.42 -3.50
CA TRP A 41 -13.15 -0.79 -4.24
C TRP A 41 -14.64 -0.73 -4.52
N ASP A 42 -15.07 -0.72 -5.78
CA ASP A 42 -16.48 -0.88 -6.17
C ASP A 42 -17.55 -0.21 -5.25
N GLY A 43 -17.27 1.02 -4.79
CA GLY A 43 -18.17 1.82 -3.93
C GLY A 43 -17.95 1.70 -2.42
N GLU A 44 -17.04 0.84 -1.97
CA GLU A 44 -16.51 0.79 -0.60
C GLU A 44 -15.19 1.54 -0.48
N GLU A 45 -14.96 2.15 0.68
CA GLU A 45 -13.71 2.86 0.98
C GLU A 45 -13.15 2.40 2.33
N GLU A 46 -11.87 2.07 2.38
CA GLU A 46 -11.14 1.89 3.63
C GLU A 46 -10.03 2.93 3.74
N THR A 47 -9.82 3.43 4.95
CA THR A 47 -8.72 4.37 5.21
C THR A 47 -7.67 3.75 6.13
N ALA A 48 -6.41 3.97 5.80
CA ALA A 48 -5.26 3.62 6.60
C ALA A 48 -4.43 4.86 6.94
N LEU A 49 -3.80 4.86 8.11
CA LEU A 49 -2.76 5.81 8.50
C LEU A 49 -1.39 5.18 8.33
N LEU A 50 -0.49 5.84 7.62
CA LEU A 50 0.92 5.47 7.55
C LEU A 50 1.61 5.86 8.85
N ILE A 51 1.98 4.87 9.65
CA ILE A 51 2.66 5.06 10.94
C ILE A 51 4.16 5.20 10.76
N GLY A 52 4.74 4.47 9.82
CA GLY A 52 6.17 4.49 9.58
C GLY A 52 6.57 3.77 8.31
N GLN A 53 7.63 4.27 7.68
CA GLN A 53 8.16 3.68 6.45
C GLN A 53 9.69 3.68 6.51
N LYS A 54 10.27 2.50 6.33
CA LYS A 54 11.71 2.31 6.09
C LYS A 54 11.89 1.80 4.67
N ARG A 55 12.49 2.64 3.82
CA ARG A 55 12.69 2.35 2.40
C ARG A 55 13.37 1.00 2.19
N GLY A 56 12.75 0.15 1.37
CA GLY A 56 13.26 -1.19 1.05
C GLY A 56 13.13 -2.23 2.16
N GLU A 57 12.53 -1.89 3.31
CA GLU A 57 12.41 -2.82 4.44
C GLU A 57 10.97 -2.97 4.95
N VAL A 58 10.34 -1.89 5.40
CA VAL A 58 9.06 -1.97 6.12
C VAL A 58 8.15 -0.80 5.75
N VAL A 59 6.87 -1.10 5.56
CA VAL A 59 5.78 -0.12 5.52
C VAL A 59 4.78 -0.52 6.61
N LEU A 60 4.57 0.35 7.59
CA LEU A 60 3.64 0.13 8.69
C LEU A 60 2.42 1.03 8.53
N CYS A 61 1.28 0.41 8.26
CA CYS A 61 0.00 1.08 8.15
C CYS A 61 -0.96 0.60 9.25
N ARG A 62 -1.80 1.51 9.74
CA ARG A 62 -2.89 1.20 10.67
C ARG A 62 -4.22 1.43 9.95
N LEU A 63 -5.01 0.37 9.80
CA LEU A 63 -6.37 0.46 9.27
C LEU A 63 -7.32 1.06 10.32
N PHE A 64 -8.31 1.82 9.87
CA PHE A 64 -9.37 2.41 10.72
C PHE A 64 -10.64 1.59 10.70
#